data_AF-A0A9R1WG78-F1
#
_entry.id   AF-A0A9R1WG78-F1
#
_cell.length_a   1.000
_cell.length_b   1.000
_cell.length_c   1.000
_cell.angle_alpha   90.00
_cell.angle_beta   90.00
_cell.angle_gamma   90.00
#
_symmetry.space_group_name_H-M   'P 1'
#
loop_
_entity.id
_entity.type
_entity.pdbx_description
1 polymer ?
#
loop_
_entity_poly.entity_id
_entity_poly.type
_entity_poly.pdbx_seq_one_letter_code
_entity_poly.pdbx_strand_id
1 'polypeptide(L)'
;METTDWLNTSASVLFGGCSTSETKHISTTERTLDGIMGLGRQSISVISQISSQGIAPNSFGHCLAGGDGGGILAFGTLVMPDLVFTPLVKSMYVTQVLKMIIKKRK
;
A
#
# COMPACT_ATOMS: atom_id res chain seq x y z
N MET A 1 -18.67 7.46 18.92
CA MET A 1 -18.22 6.31 18.12
C MET A 1 -18.94 6.43 16.79
N GLU A 2 -18.35 7.17 15.85
CA GLU A 2 -18.94 7.35 14.52
C GLU A 2 -19.00 5.97 13.84
N THR A 3 -20.21 5.59 13.46
CA THR A 3 -20.48 4.42 12.64
C THR A 3 -19.83 4.66 11.29
N THR A 4 -18.78 3.91 10.95
CA THR A 4 -18.27 3.83 9.59
C THR A 4 -19.35 3.21 8.71
N ASP A 5 -20.14 4.05 8.06
CA ASP A 5 -21.05 3.67 7.00
C ASP A 5 -20.17 3.20 5.83
N TRP A 6 -20.15 1.89 5.58
CA TRP A 6 -19.42 1.33 4.44
C TRP A 6 -20.22 1.66 3.18
N LEU A 7 -20.06 2.88 2.69
CA LEU A 7 -20.55 3.27 1.39
C LEU A 7 -19.88 2.35 0.36
N ASN A 8 -20.68 1.57 -0.36
CA ASN A 8 -20.20 0.76 -1.47
C ASN A 8 -19.83 1.71 -2.62
N THR A 9 -18.56 2.08 -2.67
CA THR A 9 -18.01 3.01 -3.63
C THR A 9 -17.00 2.31 -4.53
N SER A 10 -16.98 2.67 -5.80
CA SER A 10 -16.09 2.09 -6.81
C SER A 10 -15.19 3.17 -7.39
N ALA A 11 -13.93 2.81 -7.66
CA ALA A 11 -12.93 3.70 -8.26
C ALA A 11 -12.50 3.15 -9.62
N SER A 12 -12.33 4.04 -10.60
CA SER A 12 -11.67 3.67 -11.86
C SER A 12 -10.17 3.87 -11.73
N VAL A 13 -9.37 2.85 -12.05
CA VAL A 13 -7.91 2.90 -11.92
C VAL A 13 -7.28 2.46 -13.23
N LEU A 14 -6.38 3.30 -13.76
CA LEU A 14 -5.56 3.00 -14.93
C LEU A 14 -4.24 2.36 -14.48
N PHE A 15 -3.95 1.17 -14.99
CA PHE A 15 -2.62 0.59 -14.91
C PHE A 15 -1.80 1.03 -16.13
N GLY A 16 -0.70 1.75 -15.90
CA GLY A 16 0.07 2.40 -16.96
C GLY A 16 0.97 1.49 -17.81
N GLY A 17 0.92 0.17 -17.62
CA GLY A 17 1.79 -0.76 -18.33
C GLY A 17 1.23 -2.17 -18.36
N CYS A 18 1.51 -2.88 -19.45
CA CYS A 18 1.25 -4.29 -19.65
C CYS A 18 2.52 -4.91 -20.22
N SER A 19 2.98 -6.02 -19.64
CA SER A 19 4.10 -6.79 -20.15
C SER A 19 3.64 -8.18 -20.53
N THR A 20 4.19 -8.71 -21.63
CA THR A 20 4.04 -10.11 -22.04
C THR A 20 5.34 -10.89 -21.86
N SER A 21 6.36 -10.25 -21.28
CA SER A 21 7.67 -10.84 -21.05
C SER A 21 8.10 -10.58 -19.60
N GLU A 22 8.32 -11.66 -18.87
CA GLU A 22 8.70 -11.61 -17.46
C GLU A 22 10.14 -12.06 -17.27
N THR A 23 10.89 -11.32 -16.45
CA THR A 23 12.21 -11.76 -16.02
C THR A 23 12.07 -12.74 -14.86
N LYS A 24 12.90 -13.78 -14.84
CA LYS A 24 12.80 -14.97 -13.96
C LYS A 24 12.77 -14.67 -12.44
N HIS A 25 12.98 -13.43 -12.01
CA HIS A 25 12.92 -13.02 -10.61
C HIS A 25 11.49 -13.05 -10.02
N ILE A 26 10.46 -12.92 -10.85
CA ILE A 26 9.05 -12.89 -10.41
C ILE A 26 8.44 -14.30 -10.36
N SER A 27 8.97 -15.22 -11.16
CA SER A 27 8.49 -16.61 -11.31
C SER A 27 9.26 -17.64 -10.46
N THR A 28 10.22 -17.21 -9.63
CA THR A 28 11.08 -18.12 -8.84
C THR A 28 10.61 -18.31 -7.40
N THR A 29 9.63 -17.55 -6.94
CA THR A 29 8.96 -17.79 -5.67
C THR A 29 7.95 -18.92 -5.84
N GLU A 30 7.86 -19.83 -4.86
CA GLU A 30 6.83 -20.89 -4.72
C GLU A 30 5.37 -20.37 -4.69
N ARG A 31 5.19 -19.06 -4.91
CA ARG A 31 3.93 -18.34 -5.05
C ARG A 31 3.97 -17.64 -6.40
N THR A 32 3.19 -18.15 -7.34
CA THR A 32 2.97 -17.52 -8.65
C THR A 32 2.31 -16.17 -8.44
N LEU A 33 2.92 -15.11 -8.98
CA LEU A 33 2.39 -13.74 -8.98
C LEU A 33 1.94 -13.41 -10.41
N ASP A 34 0.71 -12.92 -10.57
CA ASP A 34 0.17 -12.49 -11.88
C ASP A 34 0.64 -11.08 -12.30
N GLY A 35 1.17 -10.30 -11.36
CA GLY A 35 1.65 -8.95 -11.62
C GLY A 35 2.21 -8.24 -10.39
N ILE A 36 2.79 -7.05 -10.63
CA ILE A 36 3.38 -6.19 -9.59
C ILE A 36 2.69 -4.84 -9.59
N MET A 37 2.42 -4.35 -8.39
CA MET A 37 1.80 -3.05 -8.17
C MET A 37 2.67 -2.19 -7.25
N GLY A 38 3.17 -1.06 -7.77
CA GLY A 38 3.97 -0.12 -7.00
C GLY A 38 3.11 0.84 -6.16
N LEU A 39 3.45 0.99 -4.88
CA LEU A 39 2.80 1.95 -3.94
C LEU A 39 3.62 3.23 -3.76
N GLY A 40 4.37 3.62 -4.80
CA GLY A 40 5.22 4.82 -4.78
C GLY A 40 4.42 6.12 -4.75
N ARG A 41 5.09 7.23 -4.44
CA ARG A 41 4.47 8.57 -4.28
C ARG A 41 4.07 9.27 -5.59
N GLN A 42 4.10 8.56 -6.71
CA GLN A 42 3.81 9.14 -8.02
C GLN A 42 2.29 9.27 -8.24
N SER A 43 1.91 10.20 -9.12
CA SER A 43 0.50 10.44 -9.48
C SER A 43 -0.15 9.24 -10.18
N ILE A 44 0.65 8.41 -10.87
CA ILE A 44 0.18 7.19 -11.53
C ILE A 44 -0.09 6.03 -10.55
N SER A 45 0.33 6.13 -9.29
CA SER A 45 0.04 5.07 -8.32
C SER A 45 -1.46 4.94 -8.08
N VAL A 46 -1.92 3.72 -7.82
CA VAL A 46 -3.35 3.44 -7.61
C VAL A 46 -3.92 4.20 -6.42
N ILE A 47 -3.13 4.42 -5.37
CA ILE A 47 -3.54 5.20 -4.20
C ILE A 47 -3.82 6.65 -4.60
N SER A 48 -2.93 7.27 -5.37
CA SER A 48 -3.12 8.62 -5.90
C SER A 48 -4.36 8.72 -6.80
N GLN A 49 -4.61 7.72 -7.64
CA GLN A 49 -5.77 7.69 -8.54
C GLN A 49 -7.10 7.56 -7.78
N ILE A 50 -7.18 6.67 -6.78
CA ILE A 50 -8.36 6.54 -5.91
C ILE A 50 -8.59 7.85 -5.15
N SER A 51 -7.53 8.47 -4.64
CA SER A 51 -7.64 9.73 -3.91
C SER A 51 -8.08 10.90 -4.78
N SER A 52 -7.67 10.94 -6.04
CA SER A 52 -8.10 11.97 -6.99
C SER A 52 -9.60 11.94 -7.29
N GLN A 53 -10.24 10.78 -7.07
CA GLN A 53 -11.69 10.60 -7.20
C GLN A 53 -12.46 10.88 -5.90
N GLY A 54 -11.76 11.28 -4.82
CA GLY A 54 -12.38 11.59 -3.53
C GLY A 54 -12.86 10.38 -2.73
N ILE A 55 -12.51 9.16 -3.15
CA ILE A 55 -13.00 7.92 -2.54
C ILE A 55 -12.29 7.59 -1.23
N ALA A 56 -10.98 7.85 -1.17
CA ALA A 56 -10.16 7.65 0.02
C ALA A 56 -9.05 8.70 0.11
N PRO A 57 -8.54 9.00 1.31
CA PRO A 57 -7.35 9.84 1.46
C PRO A 57 -6.13 9.24 0.73
N ASN A 58 -5.20 10.09 0.28
CA ASN A 58 -3.95 9.67 -0.38
C ASN A 58 -2.95 9.05 0.61
N SER A 59 -3.31 7.89 1.14
CA SER A 59 -2.57 7.14 2.15
C SER A 59 -2.96 5.67 2.07
N PHE A 60 -2.15 4.80 2.65
CA PHE A 60 -2.43 3.39 2.77
C PHE A 60 -1.71 2.84 4.00
N GLY A 61 -2.16 1.68 4.48
CA GLY A 61 -1.39 0.89 5.43
C GLY A 61 -1.48 -0.58 5.10
N HIS A 62 -0.48 -1.31 5.54
CA HIS A 62 -0.44 -2.75 5.37
C HIS A 62 -0.03 -3.42 6.68
N CYS A 63 -0.64 -4.57 6.95
CA CYS A 63 -0.27 -5.46 8.04
C CYS A 63 0.17 -6.77 7.40
N LEU A 64 1.43 -7.15 7.58
CA LEU A 64 1.92 -8.44 7.13
C LEU A 64 1.77 -9.43 8.28
N ALA A 65 1.20 -10.60 8.01
CA ALA A 65 1.24 -11.69 8.98
C ALA A 65 2.65 -12.31 8.96
N GLY A 66 3.23 -12.50 10.15
CA GLY A 66 4.48 -13.26 10.28
C GLY A 66 4.23 -14.76 10.18
N GLY A 67 5.22 -15.53 9.72
CA GLY A 67 5.11 -16.98 9.57
C GLY A 67 4.66 -17.40 8.16
N ASP A 68 3.57 -18.14 8.07
CA ASP A 68 3.07 -18.79 6.84
C ASP A 68 2.58 -17.82 5.74
N GLY A 69 2.72 -16.51 5.95
CA GLY A 69 2.38 -15.45 5.00
C GLY A 69 0.98 -14.87 5.19
N GLY A 70 0.56 -14.04 4.22
CA GLY A 70 -0.70 -13.30 4.26
C GLY A 70 -0.56 -11.90 4.87
N GLY A 71 -1.70 -11.22 5.00
CA GLY A 71 -1.75 -9.85 5.48
C GLY A 71 -2.96 -9.10 4.95
N ILE A 72 -3.06 -7.82 5.33
CA ILE A 72 -4.11 -6.90 4.88
C ILE A 72 -3.41 -5.67 4.29
N LEU A 73 -3.85 -5.25 3.12
CA LEU A 73 -3.56 -3.94 2.55
C LEU A 73 -4.87 -3.14 2.56
N ALA A 74 -4.85 -1.94 3.13
CA ALA A 74 -6.00 -1.05 3.15
C ALA A 74 -5.60 0.33 2.62
N PHE A 75 -6.46 0.91 1.78
CA PHE A 75 -6.32 2.26 1.25
C PHE A 75 -7.07 3.26 2.13
N GLY A 76 -6.50 4.46 2.26
CA GLY A 76 -6.99 5.51 3.16
C GLY A 76 -6.34 5.48 4.54
N THR A 77 -6.82 6.38 5.40
CA THR A 77 -6.27 6.58 6.73
C THR A 77 -6.75 5.49 7.69
N LEU A 78 -5.84 4.62 8.11
CA LEU A 78 -6.09 3.71 9.23
C LEU A 78 -5.84 4.47 10.53
N VAL A 79 -6.90 4.77 11.28
CA VAL A 79 -6.78 5.37 12.62
C VAL A 79 -6.56 4.23 13.62
N MET A 80 -5.31 4.04 14.02
CA MET A 80 -4.96 3.19 15.17
C MET A 80 -4.46 4.08 16.31
N PRO A 81 -4.96 3.90 17.54
CA PRO A 81 -4.68 4.80 18.66
C PRO A 81 -3.19 4.85 19.07
N ASP A 82 -2.40 3.83 18.72
CA ASP A 82 -1.02 3.65 19.17
C ASP A 82 0.03 3.83 18.06
N LEU A 83 -0.32 4.49 16.95
CA LEU A 83 0.61 4.63 15.83
C LEU A 83 1.63 5.76 16.09
N VAL A 84 2.93 5.42 16.08
CA VAL A 84 4.01 6.42 16.13
C VAL A 84 4.44 6.77 14.71
N PHE A 85 4.31 8.04 14.35
CA PHE A 85 4.67 8.53 13.01
C PHE A 85 6.11 9.04 12.97
N THR A 86 6.83 8.70 11.90
CA THR A 86 8.14 9.28 11.59
C THR A 86 8.00 10.16 10.34
N PRO A 87 8.41 11.45 10.38
CA PRO A 87 8.29 12.32 9.22
C PRO A 87 9.20 11.86 8.08
N LEU A 88 8.68 11.94 6.86
CA LEU A 88 9.44 11.58 5.65
C LEU A 88 10.37 12.74 5.27
N VAL A 89 11.68 12.47 5.16
CA VAL A 89 12.67 13.44 4.67
C VAL A 89 12.58 13.52 3.14
N LYS A 90 12.54 14.75 2.60
CA LYS A 90 12.46 15.00 1.16
C LYS A 90 13.87 14.87 0.55
N SER A 91 14.22 13.70 0.01
CA SER A 91 15.46 13.51 -0.76
C SER A 91 15.19 12.72 -2.04
N MET A 92 15.82 13.12 -3.16
CA MET A 92 15.62 12.58 -4.51
C MET A 92 16.01 11.10 -4.67
N TYR A 93 16.70 10.53 -3.70
CA TYR A 93 16.95 9.10 -3.58
C TYR A 93 16.48 8.69 -2.18
N VAL A 94 15.39 7.95 -2.11
CA VAL A 94 14.78 7.64 -0.82
C VAL A 94 15.53 6.48 -0.16
N THR A 95 16.69 6.74 0.44
CA THR A 95 17.15 5.89 1.55
C THR A 95 16.28 6.26 2.75
N GLN A 96 15.12 5.62 2.88
CA GLN A 96 14.31 5.75 4.08
C GLN A 96 15.08 5.06 5.21
N VAL A 97 15.66 5.83 6.14
CA VAL A 97 15.84 5.32 7.50
C VAL A 97 14.45 5.27 8.11
N LEU A 98 13.69 4.26 7.71
CA LEU A 98 12.39 4.01 8.31
C LEU A 98 12.66 3.46 9.70
N LYS A 99 12.53 4.31 10.72
CA LYS A 99 12.45 3.83 12.11
C LYS A 99 11.07 3.23 12.31
N MET A 100 10.86 2.08 11.68
CA MET A 100 9.64 1.30 11.76
C MET A 100 9.58 0.70 13.16
N ILE A 101 8.84 1.32 14.07
CA ILE A 101 8.55 0.72 15.38
C ILE A 101 7.51 -0.35 15.12
N ILE A 102 7.97 -1.59 14.90
CA ILE A 102 7.09 -2.77 14.83
C ILE A 102 6.48 -2.94 16.21
N LYS A 103 5.21 -2.56 16.39
CA LYS A 103 4.47 -2.87 17.62
C LYS A 103 4.04 -4.32 17.56
N LYS A 104 4.75 -5.20 18.26
CA LYS A 104 4.30 -6.56 18.54
C LYS A 104 2.99 -6.46 19.34
N ARG A 105 1.88 -6.96 18.81
CA ARG A 105 0.73 -7.28 19.67
C ARG A 105 1.19 -8.37 20.63
N LYS A 106 0.95 -8.13 21.92
CA LYS A 106 1.20 -9.08 23.00
C LYS A 106 0.10 -10.14 23.00
#